data_AF-A0A9D5G3M0-F1
#
_entry.id   AF-A0A9D5G3M0-F1
#
_cell.length_a   1.000
_cell.length_b   1.000
_cell.length_c   1.000
_cell.angle_alpha   90.00
_cell.angle_beta   90.00
_cell.angle_gamma   90.00
#
_symmetry.space_group_name_H-M   'P 1'
#
loop_
_entity.id
_entity.type
_entity.pdbx_description
1 polymer ?
#
loop_
_entity_poly.entity_id
_entity_poly.type
_entity_poly.pdbx_seq_one_letter_code
_entity_poly.pdbx_strand_id
1 'polypeptide(L)' 'MTLTQEQILLKTWEYDFGGSSNIVDVYVSQLRRKLRMLNSNATIVTVWGAGYKLIDASAQKGE' A
#
# COMPACT_ATOMS: atom_id res chain seq x y z
N MET A 1 11.42 1.96 3.40
CA MET A 1 10.57 2.02 4.61
C MET A 1 9.32 1.17 4.36
N THR A 2 8.88 0.37 5.33
CA THR A 2 7.68 -0.50 5.24
C THR A 2 6.62 0.08 6.16
N LEU A 3 5.36 0.09 5.73
CA LEU A 3 4.23 0.60 6.50
C LEU A 3 3.40 -0.57 7.04
N THR A 4 3.10 -0.56 8.33
CA THR A 4 2.19 -1.55 8.92
C THR A 4 0.75 -1.25 8.52
N GLN A 5 -0.13 -2.24 8.66
CA GLN A 5 -1.54 -2.08 8.39
C GLN A 5 -2.18 -0.99 9.29
N GLU A 6 -1.82 -0.97 10.56
CA GLU A 6 -2.27 0.02 11.55
C GLU A 6 -1.82 1.44 11.15
N GLN A 7 -0.57 1.59 10.70
CA GLN A 7 -0.07 2.88 10.22
C GLN A 7 -0.80 3.38 8.98
N ILE A 8 -1.17 2.47 8.07
CA ILE A 8 -1.98 2.82 6.89
C ILE A 8 -3.39 3.24 7.33
N LEU A 9 -4.01 2.50 8.26
CA LEU A 9 -5.34 2.86 8.79
C LEU A 9 -5.33 4.24 9.45
N LEU A 10 -4.41 4.48 10.38
CA LEU A 10 -4.27 5.75 11.11
C LEU A 10 -4.06 6.96 10.20
N LYS A 11 -3.35 6.78 9.07
CA LYS A 11 -3.07 7.88 8.14
C LYS A 11 -4.19 8.16 7.13
N THR A 12 -5.12 7.22 6.96
CA THR A 12 -6.13 7.31 5.89
C THR A 12 -7.54 7.53 6.45
N TRP A 13 -7.83 7.00 7.65
CA TRP A 13 -9.11 7.15 8.33
C TRP A 13 -8.93 7.67 9.75
N GLU A 14 -9.64 8.75 10.08
CA GLU A 14 -9.84 9.20 11.45
C GLU A 14 -10.77 8.21 12.17
N TYR A 15 -10.17 7.12 12.68
CA TYR A 15 -10.62 6.26 13.79
C TYR A 15 -12.12 5.97 14.00
N ASP A 16 -12.95 5.86 12.95
CA ASP A 16 -14.32 5.32 13.06
C ASP A 16 -14.59 4.26 11.97
N PHE A 17 -13.62 3.37 11.72
CA PHE A 17 -13.84 2.25 10.82
C PHE A 17 -14.25 1.00 11.60
N GLY A 18 -15.55 0.87 11.87
CA GLY A 18 -16.18 -0.32 12.47
C GLY A 18 -16.28 -1.53 11.51
N GLY A 19 -15.44 -1.58 10.48
CA GLY A 19 -15.45 -2.61 9.45
C GLY A 19 -14.25 -3.56 9.53
N SER A 20 -14.43 -4.72 8.92
CA SER A 20 -13.57 -5.90 9.05
C SER A 20 -12.07 -5.62 8.85
N SER A 21 -11.26 -6.31 9.65
CA SER A 21 -9.78 -6.20 9.76
C SER A 21 -9.02 -6.30 8.44
N ASN A 22 -9.66 -6.64 7.33
CA ASN A 22 -9.06 -6.86 6.01
C ASN A 22 -9.26 -5.70 5.01
N ILE A 23 -9.80 -4.54 5.42
CA ILE A 23 -10.07 -3.45 4.47
C ILE A 23 -8.81 -2.90 3.79
N VAL A 24 -7.68 -2.88 4.51
CA VAL A 24 -6.40 -2.45 3.94
C VAL A 24 -5.98 -3.36 2.78
N ASP A 25 -6.18 -4.67 2.91
CA ASP A 25 -5.87 -5.63 1.85
C ASP A 25 -6.71 -5.39 0.59
N VAL A 26 -7.98 -5.04 0.78
CA VAL A 26 -8.90 -4.69 -0.33
C VAL A 26 -8.40 -3.45 -1.06
N TYR A 27 -8.08 -2.37 -0.33
CA TYR A 27 -7.58 -1.14 -0.95
C TYR A 27 -6.21 -1.32 -1.60
N VAL A 28 -5.29 -2.05 -0.98
CA VAL A 28 -3.98 -2.36 -1.59
C VAL A 28 -4.17 -3.16 -2.89
N SER A 29 -5.11 -4.10 -2.91
CA SER A 29 -5.43 -4.88 -4.12
C SER A 29 -6.01 -4.00 -5.23
N GLN A 30 -6.93 -3.10 -4.89
CA GLN A 30 -7.48 -2.13 -5.85
C GLN A 30 -6.40 -1.17 -6.37
N LEU A 31 -5.54 -0.66 -5.49
CA LEU A 31 -4.45 0.26 -5.86
C LEU A 31 -3.44 -0.42 -6.78
N ARG A 32 -3.05 -1.67 -6.48
CA ARG A 32 -2.23 -2.48 -7.39
C ARG A 32 -2.86 -2.62 -8.77
N ARG A 33 -4.18 -2.84 -8.85
CA ARG A 33 -4.88 -2.92 -10.14
C ARG A 33 -4.81 -1.60 -10.90
N LYS A 34 -5.05 -0.47 -10.22
CA LYS A 34 -4.97 0.87 -10.82
C LYS A 34 -3.54 1.19 -11.31
N LEU A 35 -2.52 0.89 -10.51
CA LEU A 35 -1.12 1.11 -10.90
C LEU A 35 -0.74 0.31 -12.15
N ARG A 36 -1.19 -0.96 -12.24
CA ARG A 36 -1.01 -1.77 -13.45
C ARG A 36 -1.73 -1.18 -14.67
N MET A 37 -2.96 -0.69 -14.50
CA MET A 37 -3.72 -0.07 -15.60
C MET A 37 -3.08 1.23 -16.11
N LEU A 38 -2.38 1.95 -15.24
CA LEU A 38 -1.70 3.20 -15.57
C LEU A 38 -0.29 2.99 -16.13
N ASN A 39 0.14 1.73 -16.37
CA ASN A 39 1.53 1.38 -16.68
C ASN A 39 2.55 2.07 -15.74
N SER A 40 2.19 2.18 -14.45
CA SER A 40 3.06 2.81 -13.46
C SER A 40 4.27 1.94 -13.16
N ASN A 41 5.43 2.58 -12.98
CA ASN A 41 6.65 1.94 -12.49
C ASN A 41 6.60 1.63 -10.98
N ALA A 42 5.53 2.06 -10.30
CA ALA A 42 5.33 1.81 -8.88
C ALA A 42 4.58 0.50 -8.64
N THR A 43 5.14 -0.33 -7.75
CA THR A 43 4.61 -1.63 -7.33
C THR A 43 4.54 -1.71 -5.82
N ILE A 44 3.38 -2.13 -5.29
CA ILE A 44 3.21 -2.37 -3.86
C ILE A 44 3.53 -3.85 -3.58
N VAL A 45 4.51 -4.12 -2.73
CA VAL A 45 4.86 -5.47 -2.26
C VAL A 45 4.34 -5.71 -0.85
N THR A 46 3.92 -6.94 -0.59
CA THR A 46 3.55 -7.39 0.75
C THR A 46 4.81 -7.93 1.42
N VAL A 47 5.12 -7.43 2.61
CA VAL A 47 6.20 -7.89 3.47
C VAL A 47 5.57 -8.66 4.62
N TRP A 48 5.67 -9.99 4.58
CA TRP A 48 5.09 -10.88 5.59
C TRP A 48 5.58 -10.50 7.00
N GLY A 49 4.63 -10.34 7.93
CA GLY A 49 4.92 -9.93 9.31
C GLY A 49 5.27 -8.46 9.51
N ALA A 50 5.34 -7.64 8.46
CA ALA A 50 5.70 -6.22 8.57
C ALA A 50 4.70 -5.25 7.89
N GLY A 51 3.97 -5.69 6.87
CA GLY A 51 2.95 -4.88 6.18
C GLY A 51 3.25 -4.65 4.71
N TYR A 52 3.21 -3.40 4.25
CA TYR A 52 3.25 -3.04 2.83
C TYR A 52 4.40 -2.08 2.52
N LYS A 53 5.05 -2.29 1.37
CA LYS A 53 6.09 -1.40 0.86
C LYS A 53 5.79 -1.00 -0.58
N LEU A 54 5.86 0.30 -0.86
CA LEU A 54 5.84 0.82 -2.22
C LEU A 54 7.26 0.79 -2.77
N ILE A 55 7.43 0.19 -3.94
CA ILE A 55 8.68 0.18 -4.71
C ILE A 55 8.40 0.92 -6.00
N ASP A 56 9.11 2.02 -6.22
CA ASP A 56 9.05 2.74 -7.49
C ASP A 56 10.31 2.43 -8.29
N ALA A 57 10.16 1.76 -9.43
CA ALA A 57 11.27 1.44 -10.31
C ALA A 57 11.86 2.70 -10.99
N SER A 58 11.14 3.83 -11.00
CA SER A 58 11.67 5.11 -11.47
C SER A 58 12.54 5.82 -10.42
N ALA A 59 12.38 5.48 -9.13
CA ALA A 59 13.18 6.04 -8.04
C ALA A 59 14.58 5.40 -7.92
N GLN A 60 14.94 4.44 -8.77
CA GLN A 60 16.30 3.88 -8.85
C GLN A 60 17.19 4.58 -9.90
N LYS A 61 16.74 5.71 -10.46
CA LYS A 61 17.53 6.54 -11.37
C LYS A 61 17.72 7.94 -10.78
N GLY A 62 18.50 8.02 -9.71
CA GLY A 62 18.86 9.26 -9.04
C GLY A 62 19.83 8.95 -7.92
N GLU A 63 21.08 9.33 -8.16
CA GLU A 63 22.20 9.39 -7.20
C GLU A 63 21.87 10.29 -6.01
#